data_AF-A0A928W2L0-F1
#
_entry.id   AF-A0A928W2L0-F1
#
_cell.length_a   1.000
_cell.length_b   1.000
_cell.length_c   1.000
_cell.angle_alpha   90.00
_cell.angle_beta   90.00
_cell.angle_gamma   90.00
#
_symmetry.space_group_name_H-M   'P 1'
#
loop_
_entity.id
_entity.type
_entity.pdbx_description
1 polymer ?
#
loop_
_entity_poly.entity_id
_entity_poly.type
_entity_poly.pdbx_seq_one_letter_code
_entity_poly.pdbx_strand_id
1 'polypeptide(L)'
;MNHNLLENITAVEISTVIVEEIVDEMFIPWEVYQAIYYLSRSCLESTVDCSLRNHYLQLRRQLELAYCLLLVDPSSPLYNRRLVTEIKRDLPILSQSARWETIPSRLPEPIPSNRHQTMSAVNKLLGDRSFINILQQLHQRKTILDRRDRILRNSNFRQDITGTPYAQTSLQLDGKIINRYSQAILERSDRALLLQLHERSTATGEQQWRGLIEFVLSLIGRR
;
A
#
# COMPACT_ATOMS: atom_id res chain seq x y z
N MET A 1 -28.74 2.87 -3.94
CA MET A 1 -27.92 1.84 -3.26
C MET A 1 -27.13 2.52 -2.14
N ASN A 2 -27.62 2.44 -0.90
CA ASN A 2 -26.90 2.98 0.27
C ASN A 2 -25.68 2.10 0.52
N HIS A 3 -24.48 2.63 0.26
CA HIS A 3 -23.25 1.97 0.63
C HIS A 3 -23.06 2.16 2.13
N ASN A 4 -23.16 1.08 2.91
CA ASN A 4 -22.81 1.08 4.33
C ASN A 4 -21.31 1.32 4.47
N LEU A 5 -20.90 2.60 4.49
CA LEU A 5 -19.53 3.04 4.81
C LEU A 5 -19.02 2.43 6.13
N LEU A 6 -19.93 2.05 7.03
CA LEU A 6 -19.65 1.42 8.32
C LEU A 6 -19.28 -0.06 8.25
N GLU A 7 -19.67 -0.81 7.21
CA GLU A 7 -19.32 -2.25 7.11
C GLU A 7 -17.82 -2.47 6.90
N ASN A 8 -17.09 -1.46 6.42
CA ASN A 8 -15.69 -1.57 6.06
C ASN A 8 -14.72 -1.09 7.15
N ILE A 9 -15.20 -0.50 8.25
CA ILE A 9 -14.32 -0.03 9.33
C ILE A 9 -14.59 -0.82 10.60
N THR A 10 -13.92 -1.95 10.73
CA THR A 10 -14.10 -2.87 11.86
C THR A 10 -13.15 -2.61 13.02
N ALA A 11 -12.07 -1.85 12.80
CA ALA A 11 -11.06 -1.57 13.80
C ALA A 11 -10.27 -0.28 13.51
N VAL A 12 -9.73 0.33 14.57
CA VAL A 12 -8.62 1.29 14.48
C VAL A 12 -7.33 0.59 14.93
N GLU A 13 -6.24 0.88 14.24
CA GLU A 13 -4.93 0.33 14.55
C GLU A 13 -3.92 1.45 14.78
N ILE A 14 -3.25 1.41 15.93
CA ILE A 14 -2.19 2.33 16.30
C ILE A 14 -0.89 1.53 16.29
N SER A 15 0.01 1.84 15.37
CA SER A 15 1.34 1.25 15.26
C SER A 15 2.41 2.29 15.55
N THR A 16 3.34 1.99 16.46
CA THR A 16 4.47 2.87 16.78
C THR A 16 5.77 2.27 16.28
N VAL A 17 6.49 3.08 15.50
CA VAL A 17 7.71 2.69 14.78
C VAL A 17 8.78 3.72 15.09
N ILE A 18 10.01 3.27 15.35
CA ILE A 18 11.17 4.17 15.35
C ILE A 18 11.59 4.35 13.90
N VAL A 19 11.67 5.59 13.45
CA VAL A 19 12.11 5.94 12.09
C VAL A 19 13.32 6.84 12.18
N GLU A 20 14.26 6.69 11.24
CA GLU A 20 15.41 7.62 11.13
C GLU A 20 14.97 9.01 10.71
N GLU A 21 13.86 9.10 9.98
CA GLU A 21 13.37 10.33 9.36
C GLU A 21 11.82 10.30 9.29
N ILE A 22 11.18 11.39 9.72
CA ILE A 22 9.75 11.62 9.49
C ILE A 22 9.66 12.45 8.21
N VAL A 23 9.38 11.78 7.08
CA VAL A 23 9.18 12.44 5.79
C VAL A 23 7.68 12.66 5.58
N ASP A 24 7.30 13.86 5.17
CA ASP A 24 5.94 14.18 4.76
C ASP A 24 5.72 13.59 3.35
N GLU A 25 5.16 12.38 3.29
CA GLU A 25 4.98 11.67 2.03
C GLU A 25 3.69 12.12 1.33
N MET A 26 3.85 13.02 0.36
CA MET A 26 2.78 13.45 -0.52
C MET A 26 2.52 12.40 -1.60
N PHE A 27 1.33 11.80 -1.58
CA PHE A 27 0.91 10.86 -2.62
C PHE A 27 0.53 11.61 -3.91
N ILE A 28 1.40 11.54 -4.92
CA ILE A 28 1.10 12.01 -6.28
C ILE A 28 0.83 10.79 -7.18
N PRO A 29 -0.42 10.53 -7.60
CA PRO A 29 -0.79 9.32 -8.34
C PRO A 29 0.06 9.06 -9.58
N TRP A 30 0.35 10.11 -10.34
CA TRP A 30 1.15 10.01 -11.56
C TRP A 30 2.57 9.51 -11.29
N GLU A 31 3.25 10.12 -10.33
CA GLU A 31 4.64 9.80 -9.98
C GLU A 31 4.74 8.39 -9.41
N VAL A 32 3.80 8.01 -8.55
CA VAL A 32 3.74 6.66 -7.98
C VAL A 32 3.49 5.62 -9.08
N TYR A 33 2.53 5.88 -9.96
CA TYR A 33 2.24 5.00 -11.09
C TYR A 33 3.50 4.79 -11.94
N GLN A 34 4.16 5.88 -12.31
CA GLN A 34 5.39 5.83 -13.09
C GLN A 34 6.50 5.06 -12.37
N ALA A 35 6.72 5.33 -11.08
CA ALA A 35 7.76 4.69 -10.28
C ALA A 35 7.56 3.18 -10.14
N ILE A 36 6.31 2.71 -10.01
CA ILE A 36 6.00 1.28 -9.93
C ILE A 36 6.00 0.65 -11.32
N TYR A 37 5.52 1.35 -12.35
CA TYR A 37 5.43 0.85 -13.73
C TYR A 37 6.80 0.40 -14.28
N TYR A 38 7.85 1.18 -14.02
CA TYR A 38 9.19 0.91 -14.52
C TYR A 38 9.98 -0.11 -13.69
N LEU A 39 9.40 -0.67 -12.62
CA LEU A 39 10.05 -1.74 -11.87
C LEU A 39 10.20 -2.98 -12.75
N SER A 40 11.45 -3.34 -13.02
CA SER A 40 11.84 -4.50 -13.81
C SER A 40 13.06 -5.17 -13.19
N ARG A 41 13.29 -6.43 -13.55
CA ARG A 41 14.44 -7.20 -13.04
C ARG A 41 15.78 -6.51 -13.35
N SER A 42 15.93 -6.00 -14.58
CA SER A 42 17.13 -5.29 -15.02
C SER A 42 17.35 -3.97 -14.26
N CYS A 43 16.29 -3.24 -13.93
CA CYS A 43 16.39 -2.00 -13.15
C CYS A 43 16.86 -2.27 -11.70
N LEU A 44 16.37 -3.36 -11.09
CA LEU A 44 16.63 -3.71 -9.69
C LEU A 44 17.96 -4.41 -9.46
N GLU A 45 18.57 -4.99 -10.49
CA GLU A 45 19.80 -5.79 -10.39
C GLU A 45 21.02 -5.00 -9.89
N SER A 46 21.11 -3.72 -10.19
CA SER A 46 22.20 -2.83 -9.76
C SER A 46 21.83 -1.88 -8.62
N THR A 47 20.54 -1.63 -8.41
CA THR A 47 20.05 -0.53 -7.57
C THR A 47 19.40 -0.97 -6.26
N VAL A 48 19.10 -2.26 -6.07
CA VAL A 48 18.41 -2.78 -4.88
C VAL A 48 19.07 -4.06 -4.35
N ASP A 49 19.06 -4.21 -3.02
CA ASP A 49 19.51 -5.42 -2.33
C ASP A 49 18.78 -6.68 -2.86
N CYS A 50 19.53 -7.77 -3.02
CA CYS A 50 19.03 -8.99 -3.64
C CYS A 50 17.82 -9.61 -2.92
N SER A 51 17.73 -9.45 -1.59
CA SER A 51 16.62 -9.99 -0.77
C SER A 51 15.30 -9.26 -1.01
N LEU A 52 15.35 -8.02 -1.48
CA LEU A 52 14.17 -7.18 -1.68
C LEU A 52 13.63 -7.21 -3.12
N ARG A 53 14.44 -7.65 -4.10
CA ARG A 53 14.08 -7.60 -5.54
C ARG A 53 12.72 -8.24 -5.84
N ASN A 54 12.46 -9.41 -5.29
CA ASN A 54 11.18 -10.11 -5.49
C ASN A 54 9.99 -9.31 -4.92
N HIS A 55 10.18 -8.60 -3.81
CA HIS A 55 9.14 -7.79 -3.20
C HIS A 55 8.81 -6.55 -4.05
N TYR A 56 9.81 -5.93 -4.68
CA TYR A 56 9.57 -4.86 -5.65
C TYR A 56 8.84 -5.36 -6.91
N LEU A 57 9.25 -6.51 -7.45
CA LEU A 57 8.57 -7.12 -8.60
C LEU A 57 7.11 -7.49 -8.27
N GLN A 58 6.81 -7.87 -7.03
CA GLN A 58 5.43 -8.08 -6.59
C GLN A 58 4.58 -6.81 -6.67
N LEU A 59 5.14 -5.62 -6.41
CA LEU A 59 4.40 -4.36 -6.57
C LEU A 59 4.00 -4.15 -8.03
N ARG A 60 4.94 -4.35 -8.96
CA ARG A 60 4.68 -4.25 -10.40
C ARG A 60 3.61 -5.23 -10.87
N ARG A 61 3.66 -6.47 -10.38
CA ARG A 61 2.66 -7.49 -10.68
C ARG A 61 1.28 -7.11 -10.16
N GLN A 62 1.19 -6.61 -8.95
CA GLN A 62 -0.08 -6.20 -8.35
C GLN A 62 -0.69 -5.00 -9.07
N LEU A 63 0.13 -4.07 -9.55
CA LEU A 63 -0.31 -2.99 -10.42
C LEU A 63 -0.92 -3.53 -11.73
N GLU A 64 -0.27 -4.51 -12.35
CA GLU A 64 -0.77 -5.19 -13.57
C GLU A 64 -2.10 -5.90 -13.32
N LEU A 65 -2.17 -6.65 -12.21
CA LEU A 65 -3.37 -7.39 -11.83
C LEU A 65 -4.55 -6.44 -11.59
N ALA A 66 -4.32 -5.35 -10.86
CA ALA A 66 -5.36 -4.35 -10.58
C ALA A 66 -5.95 -3.78 -11.87
N TYR A 67 -5.09 -3.45 -12.84
CA TYR A 67 -5.56 -2.98 -14.15
C TYR A 67 -6.30 -4.06 -14.95
N CYS A 68 -5.77 -5.29 -14.96
CA CYS A 68 -6.42 -6.40 -15.66
C CYS A 68 -7.83 -6.68 -15.11
N LEU A 69 -8.05 -6.55 -13.80
CA LEU A 69 -9.36 -6.71 -13.18
C LEU A 69 -10.36 -5.65 -13.68
N LEU A 70 -9.92 -4.40 -13.86
CA LEU A 70 -10.76 -3.33 -14.42
C LEU A 70 -11.14 -3.60 -15.88
N LEU A 71 -10.23 -4.18 -16.67
CA LEU A 71 -10.50 -4.51 -18.07
C LEU A 71 -11.53 -5.65 -18.25
N VAL A 72 -11.68 -6.53 -17.26
CA VAL A 72 -12.62 -7.69 -17.33
C VAL A 72 -13.94 -7.46 -16.61
N ASP A 73 -14.01 -6.47 -15.73
CA ASP A 73 -15.22 -6.12 -14.98
C ASP A 73 -16.18 -5.31 -15.87
N PRO A 74 -17.38 -5.83 -16.22
CA PRO A 74 -18.35 -5.12 -17.03
C PRO A 74 -18.87 -3.81 -16.42
N SER A 75 -18.72 -3.63 -15.10
CA SER A 75 -19.11 -2.41 -14.40
C SER A 75 -18.05 -1.32 -14.45
N SER A 76 -16.81 -1.66 -14.82
CA SER A 76 -15.71 -0.71 -14.93
C SER A 76 -15.84 0.13 -16.20
N PRO A 77 -15.57 1.46 -16.14
CA PRO A 77 -15.49 2.30 -17.34
C PRO A 77 -14.33 1.92 -18.26
N LEU A 78 -13.38 1.11 -17.78
CA LEU A 78 -12.23 0.62 -18.54
C LEU A 78 -12.49 -0.77 -19.16
N TYR A 79 -13.68 -1.34 -18.97
CA TYR A 79 -14.04 -2.66 -19.50
C TYR A 79 -13.73 -2.78 -20.99
N ASN A 80 -13.03 -3.85 -21.37
CA ASN A 80 -12.68 -4.11 -22.77
C ASN A 80 -13.06 -5.54 -23.17
N ARG A 81 -14.25 -5.69 -23.76
CA ARG A 81 -14.81 -6.96 -24.23
C ARG A 81 -13.86 -7.77 -25.12
N ARG A 82 -13.02 -7.11 -25.93
CA ARG A 82 -12.11 -7.80 -26.87
C ARG A 82 -10.96 -8.51 -26.15
N LEU A 83 -10.53 -7.97 -25.00
CA LEU A 83 -9.40 -8.49 -24.24
C LEU A 83 -9.81 -9.48 -23.14
N VAL A 84 -11.10 -9.59 -22.81
CA VAL A 84 -11.59 -10.40 -21.68
C VAL A 84 -11.09 -11.84 -21.72
N THR A 85 -11.20 -12.52 -22.87
CA THR A 85 -10.83 -13.93 -23.00
C THR A 85 -9.33 -14.14 -22.77
N GLU A 86 -8.51 -13.24 -23.31
CA GLU A 86 -7.06 -13.29 -23.17
C GLU A 86 -6.64 -12.99 -21.73
N ILE A 87 -7.22 -11.95 -21.12
CA ILE A 87 -6.91 -11.58 -19.73
C ILE A 87 -7.35 -12.68 -18.76
N LYS A 88 -8.53 -13.28 -18.96
CA LYS A 88 -9.00 -14.39 -18.11
C LYS A 88 -8.08 -15.61 -18.15
N ARG A 89 -7.41 -15.86 -19.28
CA ARG A 89 -6.39 -16.91 -19.39
C ARG A 89 -5.15 -16.60 -18.56
N ASP A 90 -4.77 -15.33 -18.50
CA ASP A 90 -3.53 -14.87 -17.87
C ASP A 90 -3.70 -14.53 -16.36
N LEU A 91 -4.94 -14.26 -15.89
CA LEU A 91 -5.26 -13.95 -14.49
C LEU A 91 -4.73 -14.98 -13.46
N PRO A 92 -4.83 -16.30 -13.69
CA PRO A 92 -4.26 -17.29 -12.77
C PRO A 92 -2.74 -17.13 -12.61
N ILE A 93 -2.03 -16.75 -13.67
CA ILE A 93 -0.57 -16.56 -13.64
C ILE A 93 -0.22 -15.28 -12.88
N LEU A 94 -0.98 -14.18 -13.12
CA LEU A 94 -0.81 -12.91 -12.42
C LEU A 94 -1.11 -13.03 -10.90
N SER A 95 -2.01 -13.94 -10.51
CA SER A 95 -2.33 -14.17 -9.10
C SER A 95 -1.30 -15.05 -8.38
N GLN A 96 -0.67 -16.02 -9.06
CA GLN A 96 0.17 -17.06 -8.43
C GLN A 96 1.68 -16.77 -8.38
N SER A 97 2.13 -15.53 -8.62
CA SER A 97 3.53 -15.07 -8.53
C SER A 97 4.55 -15.70 -9.49
N ALA A 98 4.26 -16.83 -10.14
CA ALA A 98 5.22 -17.54 -10.98
C ALA A 98 5.22 -17.01 -12.42
N ARG A 99 6.41 -16.61 -12.92
CA ARG A 99 6.69 -16.26 -14.33
C ARG A 99 5.75 -15.24 -14.98
N TRP A 100 5.11 -14.37 -14.19
CA TRP A 100 4.19 -13.36 -14.71
C TRP A 100 4.84 -12.36 -15.68
N GLU A 101 6.16 -12.16 -15.59
CA GLU A 101 6.94 -11.27 -16.46
C GLU A 101 6.96 -11.73 -17.93
N THR A 102 6.58 -12.97 -18.25
CA THR A 102 6.44 -13.44 -19.64
C THR A 102 5.17 -12.95 -20.31
N ILE A 103 4.21 -12.42 -19.52
CA ILE A 103 2.96 -11.88 -20.03
C ILE A 103 3.22 -10.46 -20.50
N PRO A 104 2.81 -10.08 -21.73
CA PRO A 104 2.96 -8.72 -22.19
C PRO A 104 2.20 -7.75 -21.28
N SER A 105 2.86 -6.67 -20.89
CA SER A 105 2.25 -5.60 -20.09
C SER A 105 1.07 -5.00 -20.85
N ARG A 106 -0.09 -4.93 -20.19
CA ARG A 106 -1.30 -4.27 -20.69
C ARG A 106 -1.45 -2.87 -20.10
N LEU A 107 -0.72 -2.56 -19.02
CA LEU A 107 -0.69 -1.23 -18.42
C LEU A 107 -0.33 -0.14 -19.45
N PRO A 108 -1.06 0.99 -19.46
CA PRO A 108 -0.71 2.15 -20.28
C PRO A 108 0.67 2.70 -19.94
N GLU A 109 1.50 2.99 -20.95
CA GLU A 109 2.81 3.59 -20.74
C GLU A 109 2.69 5.00 -20.10
N PRO A 110 3.39 5.28 -18.99
CA PRO A 110 3.32 6.56 -18.31
C PRO A 110 3.91 7.69 -19.16
N ILE A 111 5.04 7.46 -19.84
CA ILE A 111 5.64 8.45 -20.75
C ILE A 111 5.63 7.85 -22.15
N PRO A 112 4.64 8.17 -22.98
CA PRO A 112 4.60 7.58 -24.30
C PRO A 112 5.65 8.13 -25.23
N SER A 113 6.20 7.25 -26.06
CA SER A 113 7.13 7.63 -27.12
C SER A 113 6.47 8.52 -28.20
N ASN A 114 5.13 8.54 -28.26
CA ASN A 114 4.37 9.32 -29.24
C ASN A 114 3.44 10.33 -28.53
N ARG A 115 3.70 11.64 -28.70
CA ARG A 115 3.03 12.74 -27.99
C ARG A 115 1.50 12.77 -28.13
N HIS A 116 0.93 12.10 -29.14
CA HIS A 116 -0.50 12.19 -29.47
C HIS A 116 -1.36 11.01 -28.97
N GLN A 117 -0.80 9.93 -28.41
CA GLN A 117 -1.57 8.68 -28.20
C GLN A 117 -1.76 8.16 -26.77
N THR A 118 -1.13 8.72 -25.73
CA THR A 118 -1.04 7.91 -24.49
C THR A 118 -1.13 8.65 -23.16
N MET A 119 -1.16 9.99 -23.12
CA MET A 119 -1.55 10.68 -21.87
C MET A 119 -3.03 10.46 -21.53
N SER A 120 -3.90 10.28 -22.54
CA SER A 120 -5.34 10.05 -22.30
C SER A 120 -5.62 8.72 -21.58
N ALA A 121 -4.89 7.65 -21.90
CA ALA A 121 -5.12 6.33 -21.31
C ALA A 121 -4.72 6.28 -19.83
N VAL A 122 -3.54 6.83 -19.50
CA VAL A 122 -3.09 6.93 -18.10
C VAL A 122 -4.00 7.86 -17.31
N ASN A 123 -4.41 9.02 -17.87
CA ASN A 123 -5.34 9.92 -17.19
C ASN A 123 -6.70 9.29 -16.93
N LYS A 124 -7.22 8.48 -17.87
CA LYS A 124 -8.45 7.70 -17.65
C LYS A 124 -8.29 6.68 -16.54
N LEU A 125 -7.15 5.98 -16.51
CA LEU A 125 -6.83 5.00 -15.46
C LEU A 125 -6.70 5.67 -14.08
N LEU A 126 -5.95 6.77 -13.99
CA LEU A 126 -5.79 7.56 -12.77
C LEU A 126 -7.03 8.38 -12.40
N GLY A 127 -8.08 8.34 -13.22
CA GLY A 127 -9.42 8.83 -12.87
C GLY A 127 -10.28 7.79 -12.16
N ASP A 128 -9.89 6.51 -12.18
CA ASP A 128 -10.62 5.43 -11.51
C ASP A 128 -10.27 5.38 -10.01
N ARG A 129 -11.29 5.57 -9.17
CA ARG A 129 -11.10 5.61 -7.70
C ARG A 129 -10.61 4.29 -7.12
N SER A 130 -11.09 3.17 -7.65
CA SER A 130 -10.68 1.85 -7.14
C SER A 130 -9.21 1.59 -7.45
N PHE A 131 -8.76 1.99 -8.64
CA PHE A 131 -7.36 1.92 -9.03
C PHE A 131 -6.48 2.85 -8.18
N ILE A 132 -6.89 4.09 -7.95
CA ILE A 132 -6.13 5.04 -7.10
C ILE A 132 -5.95 4.48 -5.69
N ASN A 133 -6.99 3.89 -5.10
CA ASN A 133 -6.89 3.30 -3.76
C ASN A 133 -5.85 2.16 -3.72
N ILE A 134 -5.83 1.30 -4.73
CA ILE A 134 -4.81 0.25 -4.85
C ILE A 134 -3.43 0.87 -5.05
N LEU A 135 -3.31 1.89 -5.90
CA LEU A 135 -2.06 2.58 -6.16
C LEU A 135 -1.48 3.23 -4.89
N GLN A 136 -2.33 3.79 -4.03
CA GLN A 136 -1.94 4.34 -2.74
C GLN A 136 -1.43 3.24 -1.78
N GLN A 137 -2.07 2.08 -1.72
CA GLN A 137 -1.58 0.94 -0.93
C GLN A 137 -0.24 0.43 -1.46
N LEU A 138 -0.06 0.38 -2.79
CA LEU A 138 1.21 0.01 -3.39
C LEU A 138 2.31 1.05 -3.12
N HIS A 139 1.97 2.34 -3.10
CA HIS A 139 2.89 3.41 -2.72
C HIS A 139 3.43 3.19 -1.30
N GLN A 140 2.54 3.00 -0.33
CA GLN A 140 2.92 2.77 1.07
C GLN A 140 3.86 1.56 1.20
N ARG A 141 3.55 0.46 0.50
CA ARG A 141 4.40 -0.73 0.50
C ARG A 141 5.75 -0.48 -0.17
N LYS A 142 5.79 0.28 -1.27
CA LYS A 142 7.03 0.69 -1.92
C LYS A 142 7.90 1.51 -0.97
N THR A 143 7.33 2.51 -0.29
CA THR A 143 8.04 3.30 0.71
C THR A 143 8.69 2.42 1.77
N ILE A 144 7.96 1.46 2.33
CA ILE A 144 8.48 0.55 3.35
C ILE A 144 9.67 -0.26 2.80
N LEU A 145 9.58 -0.72 1.55
CA LEU A 145 10.68 -1.41 0.88
C LEU A 145 11.88 -0.49 0.64
N ASP A 146 11.66 0.75 0.18
CA ASP A 146 12.73 1.73 -0.08
C ASP A 146 13.49 2.06 1.20
N ARG A 147 12.77 2.24 2.32
CA ARG A 147 13.37 2.44 3.64
C ARG A 147 14.20 1.23 4.05
N ARG A 148 13.67 0.01 3.86
CA ARG A 148 14.39 -1.23 4.18
C ARG A 148 15.64 -1.40 3.31
N ASP A 149 15.58 -1.08 2.03
CA ASP A 149 16.74 -1.13 1.13
C ASP A 149 17.83 -0.14 1.58
N ARG A 150 17.45 1.09 1.95
CA ARG A 150 18.36 2.09 2.52
C ARG A 150 19.06 1.56 3.78
N ILE A 151 18.32 0.91 4.69
CA ILE A 151 18.89 0.31 5.91
C ILE A 151 19.88 -0.82 5.57
N LEU A 152 19.51 -1.74 4.66
CA LEU A 152 20.36 -2.86 4.27
C LEU A 152 21.65 -2.40 3.58
N ARG A 153 21.57 -1.35 2.75
CA ARG A 153 22.71 -0.74 2.07
C ARG A 153 23.62 0.02 3.02
N ASN A 154 23.06 0.60 4.09
CA ASN A 154 23.79 1.37 5.11
C ASN A 154 24.25 0.51 6.29
N SER A 155 24.51 -0.79 6.07
CA SER A 155 24.80 -1.83 7.09
C SER A 155 26.15 -1.69 7.83
N ASN A 156 26.46 -0.48 8.30
CA ASN A 156 27.21 -0.24 9.54
C ASN A 156 26.29 -0.11 10.77
N PHE A 157 24.97 -0.07 10.60
CA PHE A 157 24.03 -0.03 11.72
C PHE A 157 23.66 -1.45 12.20
N ARG A 158 24.18 -1.79 13.38
CA ARG A 158 23.79 -2.93 14.22
C ARG A 158 22.26 -3.00 14.33
N GLN A 159 21.72 -4.21 14.47
CA GLN A 159 20.36 -4.60 14.88
C GLN A 159 19.58 -3.51 15.66
N ASP A 160 19.09 -2.49 14.97
CA ASP A 160 18.27 -1.44 15.56
C ASP A 160 16.85 -1.67 15.05
N ILE A 161 15.87 -1.58 15.95
CA ILE A 161 14.44 -1.81 15.67
C ILE A 161 13.83 -0.77 14.71
N THR A 162 14.67 0.09 14.16
CA THR A 162 14.35 1.15 13.21
C THR A 162 13.66 0.59 11.97
N GLY A 163 12.49 1.13 11.64
CA GLY A 163 11.65 0.71 10.52
C GLY A 163 10.72 -0.47 10.82
N THR A 164 10.77 -1.10 12.00
CA THR A 164 9.83 -2.15 12.40
C THR A 164 8.90 -1.65 13.50
N PRO A 165 7.57 -1.94 13.45
CA PRO A 165 6.66 -1.62 14.54
C PRO A 165 7.09 -2.36 15.82
N TYR A 166 7.41 -1.61 16.87
CA TYR A 166 7.78 -2.19 18.16
C TYR A 166 6.58 -2.36 19.08
N ALA A 167 5.51 -1.62 18.84
CA ALA A 167 4.26 -1.69 19.56
C ALA A 167 3.09 -1.44 18.60
N GLN A 168 2.04 -2.22 18.72
CA GLN A 168 0.84 -2.15 17.90
C GLN A 168 -0.38 -2.44 18.79
N THR A 169 -1.36 -1.55 18.77
CA THR A 169 -2.64 -1.69 19.45
C THR A 169 -3.76 -1.64 18.42
N SER A 170 -4.60 -2.67 18.37
CA SER A 170 -5.80 -2.72 17.54
C SER A 170 -7.04 -2.70 18.43
N LEU A 171 -7.94 -1.75 18.17
CA LEU A 171 -9.22 -1.58 18.85
C LEU A 171 -10.34 -1.90 17.86
N GLN A 172 -11.07 -2.98 18.11
CA GLN A 172 -12.17 -3.43 17.26
C GLN A 172 -13.51 -2.82 17.72
N LEU A 173 -14.47 -2.68 16.80
CA LEU A 173 -15.81 -2.18 17.10
C LEU A 173 -16.58 -3.05 18.12
N ASP A 174 -16.25 -4.34 18.21
CA ASP A 174 -16.82 -5.27 19.20
C ASP A 174 -16.21 -5.09 20.60
N GLY A 175 -15.31 -4.13 20.77
CA GLY A 175 -14.62 -3.83 22.02
C GLY A 175 -13.36 -4.66 22.26
N LYS A 176 -12.96 -5.53 21.33
CA LYS A 176 -11.73 -6.32 21.47
C LYS A 176 -10.50 -5.44 21.27
N ILE A 177 -9.61 -5.47 22.27
CA ILE A 177 -8.32 -4.79 22.25
C ILE A 177 -7.21 -5.82 22.10
N ILE A 178 -6.35 -5.66 21.08
CA ILE A 178 -5.20 -6.53 20.83
C ILE A 178 -3.93 -5.70 20.85
N ASN A 179 -3.05 -6.00 21.81
CA ASN A 179 -1.73 -5.39 21.92
C ASN A 179 -0.65 -6.37 21.45
N ARG A 180 0.27 -5.90 20.62
CA ARG A 180 1.44 -6.66 20.15
C ARG A 180 2.68 -5.82 20.36
N TYR A 181 3.72 -6.46 20.91
CA TYR A 181 5.01 -5.83 21.13
C TYR A 181 6.10 -6.67 20.47
N SER A 182 7.07 -6.00 19.86
CA SER A 182 8.28 -6.65 19.38
C SER A 182 9.12 -7.06 20.57
N GLN A 183 9.61 -8.31 20.59
CA GLN A 183 10.50 -8.80 21.64
C GLN A 183 11.75 -7.91 21.78
N ALA A 184 12.24 -7.33 20.69
CA ALA A 184 13.40 -6.46 20.67
C ALA A 184 13.23 -5.17 21.51
N ILE A 185 11.99 -4.77 21.87
CA ILE A 185 11.76 -3.64 22.79
C ILE A 185 12.22 -3.96 24.22
N LEU A 186 12.25 -5.24 24.61
CA LEU A 186 12.55 -5.65 25.98
C LEU A 186 14.00 -5.38 26.35
N GLU A 187 14.89 -5.41 25.37
CA GLU A 187 16.35 -5.31 25.52
C GLU A 187 16.86 -3.85 25.44
N ARG A 188 15.96 -2.87 25.23
CA ARG A 188 16.33 -1.46 25.08
C ARG A 188 16.40 -0.69 26.39
N SER A 189 17.36 0.22 26.48
CA SER A 189 17.52 1.13 27.62
C SER A 189 16.42 2.20 27.69
N ASP A 190 15.88 2.64 26.56
CA ASP A 190 14.83 3.66 26.44
C ASP A 190 13.41 3.08 26.40
N ARG A 191 13.24 1.78 26.69
CA ARG A 191 11.96 1.05 26.63
C ARG A 191 10.80 1.76 27.31
N ALA A 192 11.02 2.32 28.51
CA ALA A 192 9.96 2.99 29.27
C ALA A 192 9.38 4.20 28.52
N LEU A 193 10.24 4.99 27.88
CA LEU A 193 9.83 6.14 27.09
C LEU A 193 9.05 5.71 25.85
N LEU A 194 9.52 4.67 25.15
CA LEU A 194 8.85 4.14 23.95
C LEU A 194 7.45 3.58 24.26
N LEU A 195 7.31 2.85 25.37
CA LEU A 195 6.01 2.36 25.82
C LEU A 195 5.07 3.51 26.20
N GLN A 196 5.58 4.53 26.89
CA GLN A 196 4.79 5.72 27.25
C GLN A 196 4.32 6.50 26.00
N LEU A 197 5.18 6.62 24.99
CA LEU A 197 4.81 7.24 23.70
C LEU A 197 3.70 6.44 23.02
N HIS A 198 3.83 5.11 22.96
CA HIS A 198 2.80 4.24 22.39
C HIS A 198 1.46 4.33 23.15
N GLU A 199 1.50 4.36 24.47
CA GLU A 199 0.31 4.53 25.32
C GLU A 199 -0.40 5.86 25.01
N ARG A 200 0.36 6.95 24.92
CA ARG A 200 -0.19 8.26 24.54
C ARG A 200 -0.78 8.27 23.13
N SER A 201 -0.12 7.62 22.17
CA SER A 201 -0.64 7.46 20.81
C SER A 201 -1.93 6.63 20.80
N THR A 202 -2.00 5.59 21.63
CA THR A 202 -3.19 4.73 21.75
C THR A 202 -4.37 5.51 22.33
N ALA A 203 -4.18 6.24 23.43
CA ALA A 203 -5.21 7.09 24.02
C ALA A 203 -5.71 8.17 23.05
N THR A 204 -4.78 8.80 22.31
CA THR A 204 -5.14 9.79 21.28
C THR A 204 -5.92 9.14 20.13
N GLY A 205 -5.49 7.98 19.66
CA GLY A 205 -6.14 7.24 18.58
C GLY A 205 -7.55 6.76 18.97
N GLU A 206 -7.72 6.27 20.20
CA GLU A 206 -9.02 5.91 20.76
C GLU A 206 -9.97 7.13 20.78
N GLN A 207 -9.51 8.27 21.28
CA GLN A 207 -10.31 9.49 21.34
C GLN A 207 -10.75 9.94 19.93
N GLN A 208 -9.84 9.95 18.96
CA GLN A 208 -10.14 10.31 17.57
C GLN A 208 -11.12 9.31 16.92
N TRP A 209 -10.90 8.02 17.14
CA TRP A 209 -11.75 6.96 16.63
C TRP A 209 -13.18 7.07 17.17
N ARG A 210 -13.32 7.28 18.47
CA ARG A 210 -14.61 7.50 19.11
C ARG A 210 -15.31 8.75 18.58
N GLY A 211 -14.58 9.86 18.42
CA GLY A 211 -15.11 11.09 17.83
C GLY A 211 -15.58 10.91 16.38
N LEU A 212 -14.87 10.11 15.58
CA LEU A 212 -15.29 9.77 14.22
C LEU A 212 -16.59 8.94 14.21
N ILE A 213 -16.69 7.93 15.08
CA ILE A 213 -17.92 7.14 15.22
C ILE A 213 -19.10 8.03 15.63
N GLU A 214 -18.92 8.87 16.65
CA GLU A 214 -19.93 9.82 17.11
C GLU A 214 -20.37 10.77 15.99
N PHE A 215 -19.42 11.29 15.22
CA PHE A 215 -19.71 12.12 14.06
C PHE A 215 -20.54 11.36 13.01
N VAL A 216 -20.14 10.14 12.62
CA VAL A 216 -20.88 9.34 11.63
C VAL A 216 -22.29 9.00 12.14
N LEU A 217 -22.44 8.60 13.40
CA LEU A 217 -23.74 8.35 14.02
C LEU A 217 -24.60 9.62 14.02
N SER A 218 -24.03 10.80 14.26
CA SER A 218 -24.75 12.08 14.23
C SER A 218 -25.29 12.43 12.84
N LEU A 219 -24.59 12.03 11.77
CA LEU A 219 -25.06 12.23 10.39
C LEU A 219 -26.21 11.29 10.03
N ILE A 220 -26.23 10.08 10.60
CA ILE A 220 -27.29 9.09 10.39
C ILE A 220 -28.53 9.43 11.24
N GLY A 221 -28.33 9.85 12.49
CA GLY A 221 -29.38 10.18 13.45
C GLY A 221 -30.06 11.55 13.23
N ARG A 222 -29.61 12.35 12.28
CA ARG A 222 -30.26 13.62 11.85
C ARG A 222 -31.28 13.42 10.70
N ARG A 223 -31.81 12.22 10.54
CA ARG A 223 -32.98 11.94 9.70
C ARG A 223 -34.24 11.79 10.55
#